data_AF-A0A7J5WRH4-F1
#
_entry.id   AF-A0A7J5WRH4-F1
#
_cell.length_a   1.000
_cell.length_b   1.000
_cell.length_c   1.000
_cell.angle_alpha   90.00
_cell.angle_beta   90.00
_cell.angle_gamma   90.00
#
_symmetry.space_group_name_H-M   'P 1'
#
loop_
_entity.id
_entity.type
_entity.pdbx_description
1 polymer ?
#
loop_
_entity_poly.entity_id
_entity_poly.type
_entity_poly.pdbx_seq_one_letter_code
_entity_poly.pdbx_strand_id
1 'polypeptide(L)' 'MEAHKQLTIGLFGFGVVGEGLYKVLQQTPSLKASIKKVCIKN' A
#
# COMPACT_ATOMS: atom_id res chain seq x y z
N MET A 1 22.70 9.32 -6.78
CA MET A 1 22.14 7.96 -6.84
C MET A 1 20.94 7.89 -5.89
N GLU A 2 19.72 8.22 -6.32
CA GLU A 2 18.52 7.87 -5.54
C GLU A 2 17.94 6.58 -6.10
N ALA A 3 18.62 5.48 -5.78
CA ALA A 3 18.19 4.15 -6.14
C ALA A 3 17.14 3.70 -5.10
N HIS A 4 15.88 3.65 -5.52
CA HIS A 4 14.82 2.88 -4.88
C HIS A 4 14.40 3.29 -3.46
N LYS A 5 13.71 4.43 -3.35
CA LYS A 5 13.03 4.82 -2.11
C LYS A 5 11.85 3.89 -1.82
N GLN A 6 11.77 3.34 -0.60
CA GLN A 6 10.63 2.53 -0.18
C GLN A 6 9.40 3.43 -0.01
N LEU A 7 8.36 3.20 -0.82
CA LEU A 7 7.14 3.98 -0.81
C LEU A 7 6.29 3.60 0.41
N THR A 8 6.11 4.55 1.32
CA THR A 8 5.29 4.36 2.50
C THR A 8 3.89 4.87 2.21
N ILE A 9 2.90 3.97 2.20
CA ILE A 9 1.51 4.30 1.84
C ILE A 9 0.65 4.35 3.11
N GLY A 10 -0.12 5.43 3.27
CA GLY A 10 -1.23 5.51 4.21
C GLY A 10 -2.55 5.36 3.47
N LEU A 11 -3.39 4.42 3.90
CA LEU A 11 -4.67 4.14 3.24
C LEU A 11 -5.82 4.60 4.12
N PHE A 12 -6.78 5.33 3.55
CA PHE A 12 -8.00 5.75 4.23
C PHE A 12 -9.18 4.95 3.65
N GLY A 13 -9.83 4.15 4.49
CA GLY A 13 -10.84 3.16 4.11
C GLY A 13 -10.23 1.82 3.69
N PHE A 14 -10.96 0.73 3.95
CA PHE A 14 -10.56 -0.64 3.56
C PHE A 14 -11.77 -1.43 3.06
N GLY A 15 -12.44 -0.91 2.03
CA GLY A 15 -13.46 -1.65 1.29
C GLY A 15 -12.86 -2.48 0.15
N VAL A 16 -13.68 -2.84 -0.84
CA VAL A 16 -13.28 -3.62 -2.02
C VAL A 16 -12.04 -3.05 -2.73
N VAL A 17 -11.95 -1.72 -2.85
CA VAL A 17 -10.81 -1.03 -3.48
C VAL A 17 -9.55 -1.12 -2.62
N GLY A 18 -9.69 -0.97 -1.30
CA GLY A 18 -8.55 -1.04 -0.37
C GLY A 18 -7.94 -2.44 -0.31
N GLU A 19 -8.79 -3.48 -0.32
CA GLU A 19 -8.35 -4.86 -0.41
C GLU A 19 -7.66 -5.17 -1.75
N GLY A 20 -8.23 -4.69 -2.87
CA GLY A 20 -7.61 -4.84 -4.19
C GLY A 20 -6.23 -4.20 -4.27
N LEU A 21 -6.09 -2.97 -3.78
CA LEU A 21 -4.80 -2.28 -3.68
C LEU A 21 -3.80 -3.07 -2.84
N TYR A 22 -4.22 -3.57 -1.67
CA TYR A 22 -3.37 -4.40 -0.81
C TYR A 22 -2.85 -5.65 -1.55
N LYS A 23 -3.72 -6.37 -2.27
CA LYS A 23 -3.34 -7.56 -3.05
C LYS A 23 -2.34 -7.23 -4.16
N VAL A 24 -2.58 -6.16 -4.92
CA VAL A 24 -1.68 -5.74 -6.02
C VAL A 24 -0.29 -5.38 -5.51
N LEU A 25 -0.21 -4.68 -4.37
CA LEU A 25 1.07 -4.33 -3.74
C LEU A 25 1.85 -5.57 -3.28
N GLN A 26 1.16 -6.62 -2.81
CA GLN A 26 1.81 -7.89 -2.46
C GLN A 26 2.22 -8.72 -3.68
N GLN A 27 1.42 -8.70 -4.75
CA GLN A 27 1.70 -9.41 -6.00
C GLN A 27 2.81 -8.75 -6.83
N THR A 28 3.07 -7.45 -6.62
CA THR A 28 4.06 -6.67 -7.37
C THR A 28 5.22 -6.23 -6.46
N PRO A 29 6.08 -7.14 -5.98
CA PRO A 29 7.17 -6.81 -5.04
C PRO A 29 8.26 -5.93 -5.66
N SER A 30 8.30 -5.79 -6.98
CA SER A 30 9.16 -4.82 -7.69
C SER A 30 8.78 -3.37 -7.35
N LEU A 31 7.50 -3.13 -7.03
CA LEU A 31 7.03 -1.89 -6.44
C LEU A 31 7.39 -1.94 -4.96
N LYS A 32 8.54 -1.36 -4.60
CA LYS A 32 9.06 -1.29 -3.22
C LYS A 32 8.17 -0.40 -2.34
N ALA A 33 6.94 -0.83 -2.11
CA ALA A 33 5.91 -0.09 -1.44
C ALA A 33 5.36 -0.91 -0.27
N SER A 34 4.99 -0.23 0.82
CA SER A 34 4.43 -0.88 2.00
C SER A 34 3.35 0.00 2.59
N ILE A 35 2.22 -0.61 2.97
CA ILE A 35 1.14 0.10 3.67
C ILE A 35 1.54 0.23 5.14
N LYS A 36 1.72 1.46 5.61
CA LYS A 36 2.09 1.76 7.00
C LYS A 36 0.88 1.81 7.93
N LYS A 37 -0.25 2.33 7.45
CA LYS A 37 -1.46 2.45 8.25
C LYS A 37 -2.69 2.43 7.35
N VAL A 38 -3.73 1.77 7.84
CA VAL A 38 -5.07 1.80 7.25
C VAL A 38 -6.00 2.45 8.28
N CYS A 39 -6.65 3.55 7.90
CA CYS A 39 -7.58 4.28 8.74
C CYS A 39 -9.01 3.94 8.29
N ILE A 40 -9.75 3.17 9.08
CA ILE A 40 -11.13 2.78 8.80
C ILE A 40 -12.05 3.53 9.77
N LYS A 41 -13.22 3.96 9.30
CA LYS A 41 -14.26 4.54 10.16
C LYS A 41 -14.93 3.40 10.93
N ASN A 42 -15.03 3.53 12.25
CA ASN A 42 -15.84 2.62 13.09
C ASN A 42 -17.31 2.63 12.67
#